data_AF-A0A955UPB3-F1
#
_entry.id   AF-A0A955UPB3-F1
#
_cell.length_a   1.000
_cell.length_b   1.000
_cell.length_c   1.000
_cell.angle_alpha   90.00
_cell.angle_beta   90.00
_cell.angle_gamma   90.00
#
_symmetry.space_group_name_H-M   'P 1'
#
loop_
_entity.id
_entity.type
_entity.pdbx_description
1 polymer ?
#
loop_
_entity_poly.entity_id
_entity_poly.type
_entity_poly.pdbx_seq_one_letter_code
_entity_poly.pdbx_strand_id
1 'polypeptide(L)'
;MYAVKLALLLTILAAGAAGAVLPLLRRDAVRADRLLGWGNAFAAGVFLAAGLVHMLPDADRAWSALGYRYPMAFLAAGLGFVLMLLVEHVLPPEHAHEEVHAPSGERFAQIITRHHDALGAYAVLTALSIHSLLAGLVLGAETDLSRALVIWMAVLAHKWAEGFALGVSLARSEIASNQARRLVALFALATPAGGLVGAILGASVGGRLGQVLEASFVSVAAGTFVYVATFDILRDEFPAHGGRFAKWIVLTLGVLGMSALAIWT
;
A
#
# COMPACT_ATOMS: atom_id res chain seq x y z
N MET A 1 3.03 24.65 15.54
CA MET A 1 2.74 23.84 14.32
C MET A 1 3.83 22.81 14.03
N TYR A 2 5.09 23.20 13.80
CA TYR A 2 6.16 22.27 13.38
C TYR A 2 6.43 21.11 14.35
N ALA A 3 6.53 21.38 15.66
CA ALA A 3 6.73 20.33 16.67
C ALA A 3 5.58 19.30 16.69
N VAL A 4 4.34 19.75 16.50
CA VAL A 4 3.18 18.87 16.42
C VAL A 4 3.28 17.98 15.18
N LYS A 5 3.52 18.55 14.00
CA LYS A 5 3.70 17.78 12.77
C LYS A 5 4.83 16.74 12.88
N LEU A 6 5.95 17.10 13.51
CA LEU A 6 7.04 16.15 13.75
C LEU A 6 6.56 14.98 14.62
N ALA A 7 5.82 15.25 15.70
CA ALA A 7 5.25 14.20 16.54
C ALA A 7 4.27 13.30 15.74
N LEU A 8 3.40 13.88 14.92
CA LEU A 8 2.49 13.13 14.05
C LEU A 8 3.27 12.22 13.09
N LEU A 9 4.30 12.73 12.42
CA LEU A 9 5.15 11.94 11.51
C LEU A 9 5.89 10.81 12.24
N LEU A 10 6.37 11.04 13.47
CA LEU A 10 7.02 10.02 14.28
C LEU A 10 6.07 8.89 14.68
N THR A 11 4.81 9.21 15.00
CA THR A 11 3.80 8.17 15.29
C THR A 11 3.47 7.33 14.05
N ILE A 12 3.40 7.94 12.87
CA ILE A 12 3.21 7.22 11.60
C ILE A 12 4.40 6.30 11.31
N LEU A 13 5.64 6.79 11.49
CA LEU A 13 6.84 5.98 11.36
C LEU A 13 6.79 4.78 12.30
N ALA A 14 6.45 5.00 13.57
CA ALA A 14 6.35 3.94 14.56
C ALA A 14 5.30 2.89 14.18
N ALA A 15 4.13 3.31 13.70
CA ALA A 15 3.07 2.40 13.25
C ALA A 15 3.49 1.55 12.05
N GLY A 16 4.11 2.17 11.03
CA GLY A 16 4.61 1.46 9.85
C GLY A 16 5.72 0.46 10.19
N ALA A 17 6.67 0.87 11.04
CA ALA A 17 7.75 -0.01 11.49
C ALA A 17 7.21 -1.16 12.36
N ALA A 18 6.32 -0.88 13.32
CA ALA A 18 5.74 -1.90 14.18
C ALA A 18 4.95 -2.95 13.40
N GLY A 19 4.16 -2.52 12.40
CA GLY A 19 3.43 -3.41 11.50
C GLY A 19 4.37 -4.40 10.78
N ALA A 20 5.52 -3.91 10.29
CA ALA A 20 6.47 -4.71 9.52
C ALA A 20 7.37 -5.62 10.37
N VAL A 21 7.64 -5.24 11.63
CA VAL A 21 8.52 -6.01 12.52
C VAL A 21 7.90 -7.36 12.88
N LEU A 22 6.59 -7.43 13.14
CA LEU A 22 5.93 -8.64 13.62
C LEU A 22 6.05 -9.83 12.63
N PRO A 23 5.79 -9.67 11.32
CA PRO A 23 6.07 -10.72 10.34
C PRO A 23 7.55 -11.11 10.23
N LEU A 24 8.47 -10.13 10.30
CA LEU A 24 9.90 -10.38 10.16
C LEU A 24 10.50 -11.14 11.35
N LEU A 25 9.97 -10.93 12.56
CA LEU A 25 10.38 -11.70 13.74
C LEU A 25 9.96 -13.17 13.66
N ARG A 26 8.93 -13.48 12.86
CA ARG A 26 8.41 -14.84 12.67
C ARG A 26 8.81 -15.46 11.33
N ARG A 27 9.84 -14.92 10.70
CA ARG A 27 10.26 -15.30 9.35
C ARG A 27 10.45 -16.81 9.16
N ASP A 28 11.01 -17.50 10.14
CA ASP A 28 11.27 -18.94 10.05
C ASP A 28 9.99 -19.79 10.12
N ALA A 29 8.89 -19.25 10.67
CA ALA A 29 7.60 -19.92 10.78
C ALA A 29 6.54 -19.39 9.78
N VAL A 30 6.87 -18.33 9.03
CA VAL A 30 5.92 -17.52 8.24
C VAL A 30 5.15 -18.30 7.18
N ARG A 31 5.76 -19.33 6.56
CA ARG A 31 5.11 -20.13 5.51
C ARG A 31 3.99 -21.04 6.03
N ALA A 32 3.98 -21.35 7.32
CA ALA A 32 2.95 -22.22 7.95
C ALA A 32 2.13 -21.51 9.04
N ASP A 33 2.45 -20.25 9.38
CA ASP A 33 1.79 -19.52 10.45
C ASP A 33 0.39 -19.03 10.02
N ARG A 34 -0.64 -19.72 10.53
CA ARG A 34 -2.05 -19.37 10.31
C ARG A 34 -2.39 -17.96 10.79
N LEU A 35 -1.75 -17.50 11.86
CA LEU A 35 -2.02 -16.17 12.43
C LEU A 35 -1.52 -15.07 11.49
N LEU A 36 -0.37 -15.27 10.86
CA LEU A 36 0.16 -14.31 9.88
C LEU A 36 -0.68 -14.29 8.61
N GLY A 37 -1.16 -15.45 8.15
CA GLY A 37 -2.11 -15.50 7.03
C GLY A 37 -3.44 -14.79 7.32
N TRP A 38 -3.97 -14.91 8.54
CA TRP A 38 -5.16 -14.16 8.97
C TRP A 38 -4.88 -12.66 9.08
N GLY A 39 -3.74 -12.27 9.65
CA GLY A 39 -3.32 -10.88 9.72
C GLY A 39 -3.16 -10.26 8.33
N ASN A 40 -2.62 -11.02 7.37
CA ASN A 40 -2.40 -10.54 6.01
C ASN A 40 -3.72 -10.40 5.25
N ALA A 41 -4.64 -11.36 5.42
CA ALA A 41 -6.00 -11.25 4.88
C ALA A 41 -6.78 -10.05 5.48
N PHE A 42 -6.61 -9.79 6.78
CA PHE A 42 -7.17 -8.59 7.42
C PHE A 42 -6.57 -7.30 6.83
N ALA A 43 -5.24 -7.24 6.67
CA ALA A 43 -4.53 -6.12 6.06
C ALA A 43 -5.00 -5.86 4.61
N ALA A 44 -5.25 -6.91 3.82
CA ALA A 44 -5.83 -6.78 2.49
C ALA A 44 -7.24 -6.15 2.51
N GLY A 45 -8.04 -6.46 3.53
CA GLY A 45 -9.34 -5.80 3.73
C GLY A 45 -9.20 -4.32 4.02
N VAL A 46 -8.25 -3.97 4.87
CA VAL A 46 -7.90 -2.57 5.16
C VAL A 46 -7.45 -1.86 3.89
N PHE A 47 -6.59 -2.47 3.06
CA PHE A 47 -6.15 -1.90 1.78
C PHE A 47 -7.30 -1.70 0.80
N LEU A 48 -8.16 -2.70 0.65
CA LEU A 48 -9.29 -2.64 -0.27
C LEU A 48 -10.24 -1.49 0.11
N ALA A 49 -10.56 -1.36 1.41
CA ALA A 49 -11.38 -0.27 1.91
C ALA A 49 -10.67 1.09 1.88
N ALA A 50 -9.36 1.14 2.19
CA ALA A 50 -8.58 2.38 2.10
C ALA A 50 -8.56 2.90 0.65
N GLY A 51 -8.35 2.02 -0.34
CA GLY A 51 -8.40 2.39 -1.75
C GLY A 51 -9.80 2.80 -2.21
N LEU A 52 -10.82 1.96 -1.99
CA LEU A 52 -12.15 2.15 -2.57
C LEU A 52 -13.07 3.10 -1.80
N VAL A 53 -13.00 3.12 -0.46
CA VAL A 53 -13.95 3.83 0.39
C VAL A 53 -13.40 5.16 0.89
N HIS A 54 -12.08 5.26 1.05
CA HIS A 54 -11.44 6.48 1.55
C HIS A 54 -10.77 7.27 0.42
N MET A 55 -9.72 6.73 -0.20
CA MET A 55 -8.88 7.48 -1.13
C MET A 55 -9.57 7.83 -2.44
N LEU A 56 -10.30 6.89 -3.04
CA LEU A 56 -10.93 7.10 -4.34
C LEU A 56 -12.06 8.15 -4.28
N PRO A 57 -12.98 8.13 -3.29
CA PRO A 57 -13.96 9.20 -3.13
C PRO A 57 -13.33 10.57 -2.83
N ASP A 58 -12.28 10.62 -2.02
CA ASP A 58 -11.58 11.89 -1.73
C ASP A 58 -10.92 12.47 -2.97
N ALA A 59 -10.27 11.63 -3.78
CA ALA A 59 -9.73 12.04 -5.06
C ALA A 59 -10.82 12.57 -6.01
N ASP A 60 -11.98 11.92 -6.06
CA ASP A 60 -13.10 12.34 -6.92
C ASP A 60 -13.65 13.72 -6.51
N ARG A 61 -13.79 13.96 -5.20
CA ARG A 61 -14.15 15.28 -4.67
C ARG A 61 -13.10 16.33 -5.02
N ALA A 62 -11.82 16.01 -4.92
CA ALA A 62 -10.73 16.92 -5.26
C ALA A 62 -10.73 17.31 -6.75
N TRP A 63 -10.90 16.34 -7.65
CA TRP A 63 -11.02 16.59 -9.09
C TRP A 63 -12.27 17.40 -9.45
N SER A 64 -13.39 17.12 -8.79
CA SER A 64 -14.64 17.87 -8.95
C SER A 64 -14.49 19.32 -8.49
N ALA A 65 -13.82 19.55 -7.35
CA ALA A 65 -13.53 20.89 -6.85
C ALA A 65 -12.63 21.71 -7.78
N LEU A 66 -11.77 21.05 -8.56
CA LEU A 66 -10.95 21.66 -9.61
C LEU A 66 -11.72 21.98 -10.91
N GLY A 67 -13.00 21.60 -10.99
CA GLY A 67 -13.88 21.84 -12.12
C GLY A 67 -13.84 20.77 -13.21
N TYR A 68 -13.20 19.63 -12.98
CA TYR A 68 -13.21 18.51 -13.92
C TYR A 68 -14.48 17.69 -13.75
N ARG A 69 -15.28 17.56 -14.82
CA ARG A 69 -16.51 16.76 -14.84
C ARG A 69 -16.29 15.31 -15.28
N TYR A 70 -15.18 15.06 -15.97
CA TYR A 70 -14.78 13.71 -16.34
C TYR A 70 -14.24 12.98 -15.10
N PRO A 71 -14.53 11.66 -14.92
CA PRO A 71 -14.12 10.89 -13.74
C PRO A 71 -12.60 10.62 -13.70
N MET A 72 -11.82 11.68 -13.52
CA MET A 72 -10.36 11.66 -13.51
C MET A 72 -9.80 10.76 -12.40
N ALA A 73 -10.46 10.75 -11.23
CA ALA A 73 -10.08 9.90 -10.12
C ALA A 73 -10.08 8.41 -10.49
N PHE A 74 -11.20 7.95 -11.06
CA PHE A 74 -11.38 6.56 -11.46
C PHE A 74 -10.46 6.17 -12.62
N LEU A 75 -10.27 7.06 -13.60
CA LEU A 75 -9.30 6.83 -14.69
C LEU A 75 -7.89 6.66 -14.13
N ALA A 76 -7.42 7.60 -13.31
CA ALA A 76 -6.06 7.56 -12.76
C ALA A 76 -5.86 6.39 -11.80
N ALA A 77 -6.89 5.99 -11.03
CA ALA A 77 -6.87 4.77 -10.24
C ALA A 77 -6.75 3.51 -11.11
N GLY A 78 -7.54 3.43 -12.20
CA GLY A 78 -7.41 2.34 -13.17
C GLY A 78 -6.01 2.27 -13.78
N LEU A 79 -5.43 3.41 -14.13
CA LEU A 79 -4.04 3.49 -14.63
C LEU A 79 -3.02 3.07 -13.57
N GLY A 80 -3.21 3.43 -12.30
CA GLY A 80 -2.37 2.96 -11.19
C GLY A 80 -2.42 1.44 -11.02
N PHE A 81 -3.61 0.85 -11.13
CA PHE A 81 -3.78 -0.60 -11.10
C PHE A 81 -3.05 -1.29 -12.27
N VAL A 82 -3.24 -0.79 -13.51
CA VAL A 82 -2.57 -1.35 -14.69
C VAL A 82 -1.05 -1.12 -14.66
N LEU A 83 -0.59 0.00 -14.10
CA LEU A 83 0.83 0.25 -13.88
C LEU A 83 1.46 -0.82 -12.99
N MET A 84 0.77 -1.23 -11.93
CA MET A 84 1.27 -2.31 -11.07
C MET A 84 1.36 -3.64 -11.80
N LEU A 85 0.36 -3.98 -12.63
CA LEU A 85 0.43 -5.16 -13.51
C LEU A 85 1.63 -5.08 -14.46
N LEU A 86 1.88 -3.92 -15.07
CA LEU A 86 3.02 -3.72 -15.95
C LEU A 86 4.34 -3.97 -15.19
N VAL A 87 4.49 -3.35 -14.02
CA VAL A 87 5.72 -3.43 -13.21
C VAL A 87 5.99 -4.85 -12.73
N GLU A 88 4.96 -5.58 -12.29
CA GLU A 88 5.14 -6.89 -11.69
C GLU A 88 5.13 -8.04 -12.70
N HIS A 89 4.37 -7.93 -13.80
CA HIS A 89 4.13 -9.05 -14.70
C HIS A 89 4.70 -8.87 -16.11
N VAL A 90 5.04 -7.64 -16.54
CA VAL A 90 5.48 -7.37 -17.93
C VAL A 90 6.93 -6.89 -18.01
N LEU A 91 7.37 -6.02 -17.10
CA LEU A 91 8.75 -5.51 -17.09
C LEU A 91 9.82 -6.55 -16.71
N PRO A 92 9.56 -7.53 -15.82
CA PRO A 92 10.55 -8.57 -15.54
C PRO A 92 10.85 -9.37 -16.81
N PRO A 93 12.13 -9.64 -17.13
CA PRO A 93 12.46 -10.37 -18.35
C PRO A 93 11.92 -11.81 -18.26
N GLU A 94 11.27 -12.29 -19.33
CA GLU A 94 10.87 -13.69 -19.46
C GLU A 94 12.12 -14.59 -19.39
N HIS A 95 12.39 -15.17 -18.22
CA HIS A 95 13.40 -16.21 -18.07
C HIS A 95 12.70 -17.58 -18.10
N ALA A 96 12.49 -18.13 -19.30
CA ALA A 96 12.63 -19.56 -19.63
C ALA A 96 11.99 -19.91 -20.98
N HIS A 97 12.78 -19.86 -22.05
CA HIS A 97 12.64 -20.85 -23.12
C HIS A 97 13.49 -22.07 -22.74
N GLU A 98 12.99 -22.92 -21.85
CA GLU A 98 13.39 -24.34 -21.79
C GLU A 98 12.38 -25.11 -20.92
N GLU A 99 11.32 -25.56 -21.58
CA GLU A 99 10.76 -26.92 -21.50
C GLU A 99 9.46 -26.92 -22.32
N VAL A 100 9.62 -27.35 -23.56
CA VAL A 100 8.53 -27.69 -24.47
C VAL A 100 7.84 -28.93 -23.88
N HIS A 101 6.51 -28.89 -23.75
CA HIS A 101 5.56 -29.98 -23.39
C HIS A 101 4.81 -29.92 -22.04
N ALA A 102 4.22 -28.76 -21.68
CA ALA A 102 3.10 -28.72 -20.73
C ALA A 102 1.81 -28.23 -21.42
N PRO A 103 0.62 -28.81 -21.13
CA PRO A 103 -0.65 -28.37 -21.69
C PRO A 103 -0.95 -26.92 -21.29
N SER A 104 -1.54 -26.15 -22.22
CA SER A 104 -1.69 -24.69 -22.16
C SER A 104 -2.38 -24.13 -20.90
N GLY A 105 -3.21 -24.91 -20.21
CA GLY A 105 -3.90 -24.50 -18.97
C GLY A 105 -3.00 -24.45 -17.73
N GLU A 106 -1.98 -25.30 -17.64
CA GLU A 106 -1.05 -25.32 -16.50
C GLU A 106 0.04 -24.26 -16.62
N ARG A 107 0.30 -23.75 -17.84
CA ARG A 107 1.27 -22.68 -18.13
C ARG A 107 0.91 -21.36 -17.45
N PHE A 108 -0.37 -20.97 -17.46
CA PHE A 108 -0.83 -19.75 -16.79
C PHE A 108 -0.83 -19.92 -15.27
N ALA A 109 -1.05 -21.13 -14.75
CA ALA A 109 -0.92 -21.40 -13.33
C ALA A 109 0.55 -21.38 -12.89
N GLN A 110 1.46 -22.02 -13.65
CA GLN A 110 2.87 -22.17 -13.27
C GLN A 110 3.72 -20.91 -13.43
N ILE A 111 3.55 -20.14 -14.52
CA ILE A 111 4.29 -18.88 -14.74
C ILE A 111 4.02 -17.89 -13.59
N ILE A 112 2.79 -17.88 -13.06
CA ILE A 112 2.40 -17.01 -11.93
C ILE A 112 2.67 -17.66 -10.55
N THR A 113 3.31 -18.84 -10.48
CA THR A 113 3.67 -19.48 -9.18
C THR A 113 5.16 -19.43 -8.86
N ARG A 114 6.03 -19.11 -9.83
CA ARG A 114 7.49 -19.31 -9.67
C ARG A 114 8.36 -18.05 -9.63
N HIS A 115 7.82 -16.86 -9.89
CA HIS A 115 8.62 -15.62 -10.00
C HIS A 115 8.46 -14.61 -8.85
N HIS A 116 7.81 -14.97 -7.73
CA HIS A 116 7.34 -14.01 -6.73
C HIS A 116 8.19 -13.84 -5.46
N ASP A 117 9.45 -14.25 -5.39
CA ASP A 117 10.13 -14.14 -4.09
C ASP A 117 10.70 -12.74 -3.85
N ALA A 118 11.54 -12.16 -4.74
CA ALA A 118 12.16 -10.85 -4.50
C ALA A 118 11.51 -9.69 -5.28
N LEU A 119 11.12 -9.89 -6.54
CA LEU A 119 10.62 -8.83 -7.40
C LEU A 119 9.26 -8.26 -6.94
N GLY A 120 8.32 -9.15 -6.57
CA GLY A 120 7.04 -8.73 -5.98
C GLY A 120 7.25 -7.89 -4.72
N ALA A 121 8.15 -8.34 -3.82
CA ALA A 121 8.50 -7.57 -2.63
C ALA A 121 9.10 -6.19 -2.94
N TYR A 122 9.93 -6.06 -3.98
CA TYR A 122 10.44 -4.76 -4.43
C TYR A 122 9.36 -3.88 -5.10
N ALA A 123 8.45 -4.48 -5.88
CA ALA A 123 7.34 -3.77 -6.50
C ALA A 123 6.39 -3.18 -5.44
N VAL A 124 5.97 -4.01 -4.48
CA VAL A 124 5.15 -3.60 -3.33
C VAL A 124 5.86 -2.54 -2.50
N LEU A 125 7.14 -2.76 -2.17
CA LEU A 125 7.95 -1.76 -1.45
C LEU A 125 7.96 -0.41 -2.17
N THR A 126 8.19 -0.42 -3.48
CA THR A 126 8.29 0.80 -4.29
C THR A 126 6.95 1.53 -4.32
N ALA A 127 5.87 0.81 -4.59
CA ALA A 127 4.54 1.38 -4.68
C ALA A 127 4.08 1.98 -3.34
N LEU A 128 4.23 1.21 -2.25
CA LEU A 128 3.89 1.66 -0.90
C LEU A 128 4.81 2.80 -0.42
N SER A 129 6.10 2.80 -0.77
CA SER A 129 7.03 3.88 -0.38
C SER A 129 6.73 5.18 -1.10
N ILE A 130 6.41 5.14 -2.40
CA ILE A 130 5.99 6.33 -3.16
C ILE A 130 4.69 6.89 -2.56
N HIS A 131 3.69 6.04 -2.33
CA HIS A 131 2.45 6.46 -1.68
C HIS A 131 2.72 7.10 -0.30
N SER A 132 3.55 6.45 0.51
CA SER A 132 3.92 6.92 1.86
C SER A 132 4.61 8.27 1.85
N LEU A 133 5.49 8.51 0.87
CA LEU A 133 6.18 9.77 0.68
C LEU A 133 5.19 10.88 0.31
N LEU A 134 4.24 10.60 -0.58
CA LEU A 134 3.22 11.54 -1.01
C LEU A 134 2.24 11.89 0.12
N ALA A 135 1.79 10.88 0.88
CA ALA A 135 0.97 11.09 2.08
C ALA A 135 1.70 11.97 3.12
N GLY A 136 3.00 11.73 3.30
CA GLY A 136 3.87 12.58 4.11
C GLY A 136 3.90 14.02 3.61
N LEU A 137 4.13 14.21 2.32
CA LEU A 137 4.20 15.53 1.69
C LEU A 137 2.92 16.34 1.92
N VAL A 138 1.75 15.73 1.73
CA VAL A 138 0.45 16.38 1.97
C VAL A 138 0.31 16.80 3.44
N LEU A 139 0.56 15.89 4.39
CA LEU A 139 0.52 16.20 5.83
C LEU A 139 1.53 17.30 6.21
N GLY A 140 2.71 17.28 5.60
CA GLY A 140 3.78 18.25 5.81
C GLY A 140 3.40 19.64 5.31
N ALA A 141 2.76 19.73 4.16
CA ALA A 141 2.34 20.98 3.53
C ALA A 141 1.10 21.62 4.19
N GLU A 142 0.24 20.83 4.82
CA GLU A 142 -1.02 21.32 5.39
C GLU A 142 -0.80 22.36 6.51
N THR A 143 -1.38 23.54 6.38
CA THR A 143 -1.15 24.64 7.33
C THR A 143 -2.19 24.68 8.44
N ASP A 144 -3.36 24.09 8.23
CA ASP A 144 -4.42 24.00 9.24
C ASP A 144 -4.24 22.78 10.15
N LEU A 145 -4.29 22.99 11.47
CA LEU A 145 -4.08 21.91 12.45
C LEU A 145 -5.20 20.87 12.39
N SER A 146 -6.46 21.29 12.20
CA SER A 146 -7.58 20.36 12.19
C SER A 146 -7.52 19.42 10.99
N ARG A 147 -7.18 19.96 9.81
CA ARG A 147 -6.95 19.16 8.59
C ARG A 147 -5.74 18.26 8.71
N ALA A 148 -4.64 18.75 9.29
CA ALA A 148 -3.46 17.93 9.53
C ALA A 148 -3.76 16.74 10.46
N LEU A 149 -4.60 16.91 11.48
CA LEU A 149 -5.03 15.82 12.35
C LEU A 149 -5.93 14.81 11.63
N VAL A 150 -6.83 15.27 10.76
CA VAL A 150 -7.65 14.39 9.92
C VAL A 150 -6.79 13.55 8.98
N ILE A 151 -5.85 14.18 8.25
CA ILE A 151 -4.90 13.49 7.38
C ILE A 151 -4.05 12.50 8.18
N TRP A 152 -3.55 12.91 9.34
CA TRP A 152 -2.76 12.04 10.21
C TRP A 152 -3.57 10.81 10.67
N MET A 153 -4.81 10.99 11.10
CA MET A 153 -5.69 9.87 11.49
C MET A 153 -5.93 8.94 10.31
N ALA A 154 -6.21 9.49 9.13
CA ALA A 154 -6.45 8.73 7.91
C ALA A 154 -5.24 7.88 7.54
N VAL A 155 -4.03 8.46 7.54
CA VAL A 155 -2.77 7.75 7.26
C VAL A 155 -2.50 6.69 8.34
N LEU A 156 -2.64 7.05 9.62
CA LEU A 156 -2.37 6.12 10.72
C LEU A 156 -3.29 4.90 10.72
N ALA A 157 -4.55 5.07 10.29
CA ALA A 157 -5.55 4.01 10.23
C ALA A 157 -5.11 2.80 9.41
N HIS A 158 -4.30 3.01 8.37
CA HIS A 158 -3.84 1.94 7.47
C HIS A 158 -2.31 1.80 7.38
N LYS A 159 -1.52 2.71 7.97
CA LYS A 159 -0.04 2.63 7.91
C LYS A 159 0.53 1.35 8.48
N TRP A 160 -0.05 0.86 9.59
CA TRP A 160 0.39 -0.38 10.21
C TRP A 160 0.07 -1.59 9.31
N ALA A 161 -1.02 -1.54 8.55
CA ALA A 161 -1.42 -2.60 7.63
C ALA A 161 -0.47 -2.66 6.43
N GLU A 162 -0.03 -1.50 5.93
CA GLU A 162 1.02 -1.43 4.90
C GLU A 162 2.34 -2.03 5.37
N GLY A 163 2.77 -1.65 6.58
CA GLY A 163 3.96 -2.22 7.19
C GLY A 163 3.83 -3.74 7.33
N PHE A 164 2.68 -4.22 7.79
CA PHE A 164 2.40 -5.64 7.95
C PHE A 164 2.48 -6.41 6.62
N ALA A 165 1.81 -5.92 5.57
CA ALA A 165 1.82 -6.55 4.25
C ALA A 165 3.25 -6.60 3.67
N LEU A 166 4.00 -5.49 3.74
CA LEU A 166 5.40 -5.44 3.33
C LEU A 166 6.26 -6.41 4.16
N GLY A 167 6.04 -6.47 5.47
CA GLY A 167 6.72 -7.40 6.37
C GLY A 167 6.49 -8.86 6.00
N VAL A 168 5.25 -9.24 5.69
CA VAL A 168 4.91 -10.61 5.23
C VAL A 168 5.58 -10.90 3.89
N SER A 169 5.49 -9.98 2.92
CA SER A 169 6.13 -10.12 1.61
C SER A 169 7.65 -10.34 1.75
N LEU A 170 8.33 -9.49 2.52
CA LEU A 170 9.77 -9.63 2.79
C LEU A 170 10.12 -10.90 3.58
N ALA A 171 9.27 -11.32 4.52
CA ALA A 171 9.51 -12.54 5.28
C ALA A 171 9.37 -13.80 4.42
N ARG A 172 8.50 -13.79 3.39
CA ARG A 172 8.31 -14.91 2.46
C ARG A 172 9.31 -14.94 1.32
N SER A 173 9.90 -13.79 0.98
CA SER A 173 10.96 -13.63 -0.01
C SER A 173 12.27 -14.34 0.34
N GLU A 174 13.15 -14.48 -0.66
CA GLU A 174 14.54 -14.91 -0.50
C GLU A 174 15.49 -13.78 -0.04
N ILE A 175 14.98 -12.55 0.17
CA ILE A 175 15.80 -11.37 0.52
C ILE A 175 16.40 -11.52 1.92
N ALA A 176 17.73 -11.46 2.07
CA ALA A 176 18.40 -11.64 3.36
C ALA A 176 17.81 -10.75 4.49
N SER A 177 17.73 -11.27 5.72
CA SER A 177 17.11 -10.58 6.87
C SER A 177 17.68 -9.17 7.12
N ASN A 178 19.00 -8.99 6.97
CA ASN A 178 19.63 -7.68 7.05
C ASN A 178 19.11 -6.70 5.98
N GLN A 179 18.92 -7.18 4.76
CA GLN A 179 18.38 -6.38 3.67
C GLN A 179 16.90 -6.08 3.89
N ALA A 180 16.09 -7.06 4.30
CA ALA A 180 14.68 -6.86 4.66
C ALA A 180 14.50 -5.75 5.71
N ARG A 181 15.31 -5.75 6.78
CA ARG A 181 15.30 -4.67 7.79
C ARG A 181 15.62 -3.29 7.21
N ARG A 182 16.57 -3.20 6.27
CA ARG A 182 16.89 -1.95 5.57
C ARG A 182 15.74 -1.48 4.69
N LEU A 183 15.07 -2.39 3.98
CA LEU A 183 13.93 -2.07 3.12
C LEU A 183 12.72 -1.59 3.95
N VAL A 184 12.45 -2.21 5.10
CA VAL A 184 11.44 -1.72 6.05
C VAL A 184 11.79 -0.33 6.57
N ALA A 185 13.06 -0.06 6.89
CA ALA A 185 13.48 1.26 7.34
C ALA A 185 13.28 2.32 6.25
N LEU A 186 13.59 2.00 4.99
CA LEU A 186 13.35 2.89 3.85
C LEU A 186 11.86 3.21 3.68
N PHE A 187 10.99 2.19 3.74
CA PHE A 187 9.54 2.38 3.71
C PHE A 187 9.03 3.23 4.88
N ALA A 188 9.45 2.94 6.11
CA ALA A 188 8.99 3.65 7.30
C ALA A 188 9.45 5.12 7.32
N LEU A 189 10.63 5.41 6.76
CA LEU A 189 11.18 6.76 6.62
C LEU A 189 10.53 7.56 5.48
N ALA A 190 9.83 6.92 4.54
CA ALA A 190 9.21 7.60 3.42
C ALA A 190 8.22 8.68 3.87
N THR A 191 7.35 8.39 4.84
CA THR A 191 6.35 9.38 5.31
C THR A 191 6.98 10.56 6.05
N PRO A 192 7.90 10.39 7.02
CA PRO A 192 8.61 11.53 7.61
C PRO A 192 9.43 12.33 6.59
N ALA A 193 10.12 11.66 5.67
CA ALA A 193 10.86 12.35 4.61
C ALA A 193 9.92 13.20 3.75
N GLY A 194 8.80 12.63 3.32
CA GLY A 194 7.73 13.34 2.63
C GLY A 194 7.23 14.54 3.43
N GLY A 195 6.94 14.36 4.72
CA GLY A 195 6.45 15.42 5.60
C GLY A 195 7.42 16.57 5.82
N LEU A 196 8.72 16.28 5.90
CA LEU A 196 9.76 17.31 5.95
C LEU A 196 9.82 18.08 4.63
N VAL A 197 9.81 17.38 3.49
CA VAL A 197 9.79 17.99 2.16
C VAL A 197 8.53 18.83 1.97
N GLY A 198 7.36 18.32 2.36
CA GLY A 198 6.08 19.03 2.29
C GLY A 198 6.05 20.28 3.16
N ALA A 199 6.65 20.24 4.36
CA ALA A 199 6.76 21.41 5.21
C ALA A 199 7.62 22.53 4.60
N ILE A 200 8.62 22.18 3.78
CA ILE A 200 9.47 23.13 3.06
C ILE A 200 8.78 23.65 1.80
N LEU A 201 8.17 22.73 1.02
CA LEU A 201 7.57 23.03 -0.29
C LEU A 201 6.15 23.58 -0.22
N GLY A 202 5.43 23.43 0.90
CA GLY A 202 4.03 23.86 1.02
C GLY A 202 3.81 25.34 0.71
N ALA A 203 4.84 26.18 0.87
CA ALA A 203 4.81 27.60 0.50
C ALA A 203 5.09 27.86 -1.00
N SER A 204 5.75 26.93 -1.71
CA SER A 204 6.19 27.12 -3.11
C SER A 204 5.37 26.33 -4.14
N VAL A 205 4.74 25.22 -3.74
CA VAL A 205 3.87 24.37 -4.59
C VAL A 205 2.41 24.59 -4.22
N GLY A 206 1.96 25.85 -4.32
CA GLY A 206 0.59 26.25 -4.01
C GLY A 206 -0.33 26.32 -5.23
N GLY A 207 -1.63 26.51 -4.98
CA GLY A 207 -2.62 26.79 -6.01
C GLY A 207 -3.06 25.57 -6.81
N ARG A 208 -3.50 25.80 -8.06
CA ARG A 208 -4.15 24.78 -8.90
C ARG A 208 -3.23 23.60 -9.24
N LEU A 209 -1.93 23.86 -9.45
CA LEU A 209 -0.97 22.80 -9.81
C LEU A 209 -0.78 21.80 -8.65
N GLY A 210 -0.63 22.29 -7.42
CA GLY A 210 -0.50 21.45 -6.24
C GLY A 210 -1.72 20.55 -6.03
N GLN A 211 -2.92 21.12 -6.15
CA GLN A 211 -4.19 20.40 -6.04
C GLN A 211 -4.34 19.31 -7.13
N VAL A 212 -3.96 19.61 -8.38
CA VAL A 212 -3.99 18.62 -9.48
C VAL A 212 -3.01 17.47 -9.22
N LEU A 213 -1.80 17.77 -8.76
CA LEU A 213 -0.80 16.75 -8.44
C LEU A 213 -1.27 15.86 -7.29
N GLU A 214 -1.77 16.46 -6.22
CA GLU A 214 -2.34 15.74 -5.07
C GLU A 214 -3.48 14.81 -5.48
N ALA A 215 -4.48 15.34 -6.19
CA ALA A 215 -5.61 14.53 -6.66
C ALA A 215 -5.16 13.39 -7.58
N SER A 216 -4.19 13.63 -8.47
CA SER A 216 -3.61 12.60 -9.34
C SER A 216 -2.92 11.49 -8.54
N PHE A 217 -2.11 11.87 -7.56
CA PHE A 217 -1.36 10.92 -6.73
C PHE A 217 -2.27 10.07 -5.84
N VAL A 218 -3.26 10.68 -5.19
CA VAL A 218 -4.24 9.93 -4.38
C VAL A 218 -5.03 8.97 -5.26
N SER A 219 -5.42 9.39 -6.48
CA SER A 219 -6.11 8.52 -7.44
C SER A 219 -5.27 7.29 -7.82
N VAL A 220 -4.02 7.51 -8.26
CA VAL A 220 -3.11 6.42 -8.64
C VAL A 220 -2.87 5.47 -7.47
N ALA A 221 -2.63 6.02 -6.27
CA ALA A 221 -2.39 5.21 -5.09
C ALA A 221 -3.61 4.38 -4.66
N ALA A 222 -4.84 4.89 -4.84
CA ALA A 222 -6.05 4.11 -4.62
C ALA A 222 -6.09 2.86 -5.53
N GLY A 223 -5.71 3.03 -6.80
CA GLY A 223 -5.54 1.93 -7.75
C GLY A 223 -4.51 0.90 -7.33
N THR A 224 -3.34 1.37 -6.88
CA THR A 224 -2.27 0.53 -6.33
C THR A 224 -2.75 -0.27 -5.12
N PHE A 225 -3.50 0.33 -4.20
CA PHE A 225 -4.03 -0.36 -3.02
C PHE A 225 -5.00 -1.48 -3.39
N VAL A 226 -5.88 -1.24 -4.37
CA VAL A 226 -6.77 -2.28 -4.90
C VAL A 226 -5.96 -3.42 -5.52
N TYR A 227 -4.92 -3.10 -6.29
CA TYR A 227 -4.02 -4.10 -6.84
C TYR A 227 -3.33 -4.93 -5.77
N VAL A 228 -2.65 -4.28 -4.80
CA VAL A 228 -1.91 -4.98 -3.75
C VAL A 228 -2.86 -5.83 -2.89
N ALA A 229 -4.04 -5.33 -2.54
CA ALA A 229 -5.04 -6.12 -1.84
C ALA A 229 -5.41 -7.39 -2.61
N THR A 230 -5.72 -7.26 -3.90
CA THR A 230 -6.32 -8.36 -4.68
C THR A 230 -5.28 -9.34 -5.24
N PHE A 231 -4.24 -8.84 -5.90
CA PHE A 231 -3.26 -9.66 -6.63
C PHE A 231 -2.05 -10.05 -5.79
N ASP A 232 -1.55 -9.16 -4.92
CA ASP A 232 -0.35 -9.43 -4.13
C ASP A 232 -0.69 -10.15 -2.81
N ILE A 233 -1.81 -9.82 -2.17
CA ILE A 233 -2.18 -10.43 -0.89
C ILE A 233 -3.23 -11.55 -1.05
N LEU A 234 -4.44 -11.23 -1.53
CA LEU A 234 -5.56 -12.17 -1.45
C LEU A 234 -5.38 -13.41 -2.34
N ARG A 235 -4.78 -13.22 -3.51
CA ARG A 235 -4.47 -14.29 -4.45
C ARG A 235 -3.63 -15.41 -3.81
N ASP A 236 -2.64 -15.03 -3.01
CA ASP A 236 -1.73 -15.96 -2.35
C ASP A 236 -2.27 -16.45 -1.01
N GLU A 237 -3.03 -15.61 -0.30
CA GLU A 237 -3.55 -15.97 1.01
C GLU A 237 -4.73 -16.96 0.95
N PHE A 238 -5.72 -16.78 0.07
CA PHE A 238 -6.89 -17.67 0.08
C PHE A 238 -6.58 -19.15 -0.18
N PRO A 239 -5.64 -19.50 -1.07
CA PRO A 239 -5.20 -20.89 -1.26
C PRO A 239 -4.36 -21.45 -0.10
N ALA A 240 -3.66 -20.58 0.66
CA ALA A 240 -2.76 -21.00 1.72
C ALA A 240 -3.48 -21.54 2.98
N HIS A 241 -2.71 -22.16 3.88
CA HIS A 241 -3.23 -22.71 5.15
C HIS A 241 -3.94 -21.64 6.01
N GLY A 242 -4.86 -22.08 6.88
CA GLY A 242 -5.59 -21.20 7.81
C GLY A 242 -7.11 -21.13 7.60
N GLY A 243 -7.65 -21.85 6.62
CA GLY A 243 -9.10 -21.99 6.41
C GLY A 243 -9.71 -20.79 5.68
N ARG A 244 -10.31 -21.05 4.51
CA ARG A 244 -10.84 -20.00 3.61
C ARG A 244 -11.93 -19.16 4.26
N PHE A 245 -12.81 -19.78 5.03
CA PHE A 245 -13.90 -19.07 5.70
C PHE A 245 -13.39 -18.14 6.81
N ALA A 246 -12.42 -18.56 7.61
CA ALA A 246 -11.79 -17.70 8.60
C ALA A 246 -11.09 -16.51 7.95
N LYS A 247 -10.35 -16.74 6.84
CA LYS A 247 -9.74 -15.67 6.04
C LYS A 247 -10.77 -14.69 5.47
N TRP A 248 -11.91 -15.19 4.99
CA TRP A 248 -13.01 -14.36 4.54
C TRP A 248 -13.62 -13.49 5.65
N ILE A 249 -13.79 -14.03 6.87
CA ILE A 249 -14.27 -13.26 8.02
C ILE A 249 -13.29 -12.14 8.36
N VAL A 250 -12.00 -12.44 8.55
CA VAL A 250 -11.02 -11.41 8.94
C VAL A 250 -10.81 -10.38 7.84
N LEU A 251 -10.83 -10.79 6.56
CA LEU A 251 -10.86 -9.86 5.43
C LEU A 251 -12.04 -8.87 5.55
N THR A 252 -13.24 -9.40 5.78
CA THR A 252 -14.47 -8.59 5.92
C THR A 252 -14.37 -7.65 7.12
N LEU A 253 -13.82 -8.09 8.25
CA LEU A 253 -13.57 -7.24 9.40
C LEU A 253 -12.58 -6.11 9.08
N GLY A 254 -11.55 -6.37 8.27
CA GLY A 254 -10.60 -5.36 7.80
C GLY A 254 -11.29 -4.29 6.93
N VAL A 255 -12.14 -4.72 6.00
CA VAL A 255 -12.96 -3.82 5.18
C VAL A 255 -13.86 -2.95 6.05
N LEU A 256 -14.67 -3.57 6.92
CA LEU A 256 -15.62 -2.86 7.78
C LEU A 256 -14.92 -1.91 8.75
N GLY A 257 -13.80 -2.34 9.34
CA GLY A 257 -13.02 -1.51 10.26
C GLY A 257 -12.49 -0.25 9.59
N MET A 258 -11.88 -0.39 8.41
CA MET A 258 -11.36 0.77 7.67
C MET A 258 -12.49 1.65 7.12
N SER A 259 -13.61 1.07 6.65
CA SER A 259 -14.77 1.85 6.19
C SER A 259 -15.43 2.65 7.32
N ALA A 260 -15.46 2.14 8.56
CA ALA A 260 -16.00 2.89 9.69
C ALA A 260 -15.14 4.12 10.04
N LEU A 261 -13.81 4.01 9.88
CA LEU A 261 -12.90 5.14 10.07
C LEU A 261 -13.06 6.19 8.96
N ALA A 262 -13.39 5.76 7.75
CA ALA A 262 -13.63 6.65 6.60
C ALA A 262 -14.84 7.60 6.77
N ILE A 263 -15.70 7.38 7.77
CA ILE A 263 -16.82 8.30 8.09
C ILE A 263 -16.29 9.61 8.70
N TRP A 264 -15.14 9.55 9.36
CA TRP A 264 -14.58 10.64 10.18
C TRP A 264 -13.34 11.28 9.56
N THR A 265 -12.97 10.85 8.36
CA THR A 265 -11.87 11.39 7.54
C THR A 265 -12.45 12.07 6.32
#